data_AF-A0A1G9RX08-F1
#
_entry.id   AF-A0A1G9RX08-F1
#
_cell.length_a   1.000
_cell.length_b   1.000
_cell.length_c   1.000
_cell.angle_alpha   90.00
_cell.angle_beta   90.00
_cell.angle_gamma   90.00
#
_symmetry.space_group_name_H-M   'P 1'
#
loop_
_entity.id
_entity.type
_entity.pdbx_description
1 polymer ?
#
loop_
_entity_poly.entity_id
_entity_poly.type
_entity_poly.pdbx_seq_one_letter_code
_entity_poly.pdbx_strand_id
1 'polypeptide(L)'
;MIAGIDPFILQLVIIPFIVIGLGLLAAFITKKITIGVISTLAANMLLELVLFEGGLSTWNVFFPIVTLTILLLFAKWFKSQTNS
;
A
#
# COMPACT_ATOMS: atom_id res chain seq x y z
N MET A 1 -12.37 -17.08 -2.57
CA MET A 1 -13.46 -16.13 -2.24
C MET A 1 -13.71 -16.15 -0.75
N ILE A 2 -13.64 -14.99 -0.07
CA ILE A 2 -14.18 -14.87 1.29
C ILE A 2 -15.70 -14.88 1.16
N ALA A 3 -16.35 -15.92 1.69
CA ALA A 3 -17.80 -16.05 1.61
C ALA A 3 -18.48 -14.87 2.34
N GLY A 4 -19.36 -14.15 1.65
CA GLY A 4 -20.20 -13.11 2.23
C GLY A 4 -19.72 -11.66 2.04
N ILE A 5 -18.57 -11.41 1.42
CA ILE A 5 -18.14 -10.05 1.04
C ILE A 5 -18.22 -9.90 -0.47
N ASP A 6 -18.87 -8.82 -0.91
CA ASP A 6 -18.94 -8.47 -2.31
C ASP A 6 -17.53 -8.20 -2.91
N PRO A 7 -17.19 -8.78 -4.08
CA PRO A 7 -15.85 -8.63 -4.67
C PRO A 7 -15.46 -7.18 -4.97
N PHE A 8 -16.41 -6.31 -5.31
CA PHE A 8 -16.14 -4.90 -5.58
C PHE A 8 -15.76 -4.14 -4.30
N ILE A 9 -16.48 -4.41 -3.20
CA ILE A 9 -16.14 -3.85 -1.88
C ILE A 9 -14.78 -4.34 -1.40
N LEU A 10 -14.47 -5.63 -1.61
CA LEU A 10 -13.18 -6.19 -1.27
C LEU A 10 -12.05 -5.48 -2.02
N GLN A 11 -12.20 -5.29 -3.34
CA GLN A 11 -11.15 -4.74 -4.21
C GLN A 11 -10.92 -3.24 -4.03
N LEU A 12 -11.96 -2.44 -3.78
CA LEU A 12 -11.86 -0.97 -3.78
C LEU A 12 -11.84 -0.33 -2.40
N VAL A 13 -12.25 -1.06 -1.36
CA VAL A 13 -12.32 -0.51 -0.01
C VAL A 13 -11.40 -1.28 0.92
N ILE A 14 -11.62 -2.58 1.06
CA ILE A 14 -10.95 -3.39 2.08
C ILE A 14 -9.47 -3.57 1.75
N ILE A 15 -9.16 -4.09 0.55
CA ILE A 15 -7.78 -4.32 0.12
C ILE A 15 -7.00 -2.99 0.14
N PRO A 16 -7.42 -1.90 -0.55
CA PRO A 16 -6.65 -0.66 -0.60
C PRO A 16 -6.38 -0.07 0.79
N PHE A 17 -7.37 -0.12 1.69
CA PHE A 17 -7.20 0.37 3.06
C PHE A 17 -6.10 -0.37 3.80
N ILE A 18 -6.05 -1.70 3.69
CA ILE A 18 -5.02 -2.53 4.32
C ILE A 18 -3.66 -2.25 3.68
N VAL A 19 -3.53 -2.33 2.34
CA VAL A 19 -2.22 -2.29 1.69
C VAL A 19 -1.58 -0.91 1.70
N ILE A 20 -2.37 0.14 1.47
CA ILE A 20 -1.90 1.53 1.54
C ILE A 20 -1.63 1.88 3.00
N GLY A 21 -2.52 1.51 3.93
CA GLY A 21 -2.33 1.74 5.37
C GLY A 21 -1.02 1.15 5.89
N LEU A 22 -0.71 -0.11 5.53
CA LEU A 22 0.55 -0.76 5.88
C LEU A 22 1.77 -0.06 5.30
N GLY A 23 1.72 0.36 4.03
CA GLY A 23 2.83 1.10 3.41
C GLY A 23 3.06 2.46 4.05
N LEU A 24 2.00 3.21 4.33
CA LEU A 24 2.10 4.47 5.05
C LEU A 24 2.73 4.25 6.43
N LEU A 25 2.22 3.29 7.20
CA LEU A 25 2.74 2.95 8.53
C LEU A 25 4.23 2.56 8.48
N ALA A 26 4.63 1.74 7.51
CA ALA A 26 6.02 1.36 7.31
C ALA A 26 6.92 2.57 6.99
N ALA A 27 6.46 3.50 6.15
CA ALA A 27 7.18 4.75 5.88
C ALA A 27 7.31 5.61 7.14
N PHE A 28 6.24 5.75 7.92
CA PHE A 28 6.25 6.56 9.14
C PHE A 28 7.20 6.00 10.21
N ILE A 29 7.26 4.69 10.39
CA ILE A 29 8.18 4.04 11.33
C ILE A 29 9.64 4.15 10.86
N THR A 30 9.90 3.85 9.59
CA THR A 30 11.26 3.82 9.04
C THR A 30 11.78 5.20 8.63
N LYS A 31 10.91 6.22 8.65
CA LYS A 31 11.14 7.58 8.18
C LYS A 31 11.60 7.65 6.71
N LYS A 32 11.22 6.66 5.89
CA LYS A 32 11.65 6.52 4.49
C LYS A 32 10.46 6.32 3.57
N ILE A 33 10.23 7.28 2.67
CA ILE A 33 9.15 7.22 1.67
C ILE A 33 9.27 5.96 0.80
N THR A 34 10.49 5.63 0.36
CA THR A 34 10.77 4.44 -0.47
C THR A 34 10.32 3.15 0.20
N ILE A 35 10.49 3.04 1.53
CA ILE A 35 10.06 1.85 2.26
C ILE A 35 8.54 1.72 2.23
N GLY A 36 7.79 2.82 2.37
CA GLY A 36 6.33 2.74 2.30
C GLY A 36 5.82 2.28 0.93
N VAL A 37 6.43 2.77 -0.16
CA VAL A 37 6.09 2.34 -1.53
C VAL A 37 6.39 0.85 -1.74
N ILE A 38 7.57 0.39 -1.33
CA ILE A 38 7.96 -1.03 -1.41
C ILE A 38 7.06 -1.91 -0.55
N SER A 39 6.72 -1.46 0.66
CA SER A 39 5.83 -2.20 1.56
C SER A 39 4.41 -2.32 1.00
N THR A 40 3.84 -1.27 0.39
CA THR A 40 2.54 -1.38 -0.31
C THR A 40 2.61 -2.35 -1.47
N LEU A 41 3.67 -2.28 -2.30
CA LEU A 41 3.86 -3.20 -3.43
C LEU A 41 3.93 -4.66 -2.95
N ALA A 42 4.81 -4.93 -1.99
CA ALA A 42 5.02 -6.27 -1.47
C ALA A 42 3.75 -6.84 -0.80
N ALA A 43 3.07 -6.02 0.01
CA ALA A 43 1.83 -6.45 0.65
C ALA A 43 0.71 -6.71 -0.37
N ASN A 44 0.61 -5.94 -1.47
CA ASN A 44 -0.42 -6.19 -2.48
C ASN A 44 -0.11 -7.46 -3.27
N MET A 45 1.15 -7.64 -3.67
CA MET A 45 1.57 -8.84 -4.39
C MET A 45 1.31 -10.09 -3.57
N LEU A 46 1.70 -10.10 -2.29
CA LEU A 46 1.45 -11.23 -1.40
C LEU A 46 -0.05 -11.50 -1.22
N LEU A 47 -0.84 -10.45 -1.00
CA LEU A 47 -2.28 -10.59 -0.84
C LEU A 47 -2.91 -11.14 -2.11
N GLU A 48 -2.50 -10.67 -3.29
CA GLU A 48 -3.04 -11.16 -4.54
C GLU A 48 -2.65 -12.62 -4.81
N LEU A 49 -1.39 -13.00 -4.57
CA LEU A 49 -0.94 -14.38 -4.72
C LEU A 49 -1.66 -15.36 -3.78
N VAL A 50 -2.09 -14.89 -2.60
CA VAL A 50 -2.79 -15.72 -1.61
C VAL A 50 -4.29 -15.80 -1.89
N LEU A 51 -4.92 -14.69 -2.31
CA LEU A 51 -6.38 -14.60 -2.43
C LEU A 51 -6.90 -14.77 -3.85
N PHE A 52 -6.08 -14.50 -4.87
CA PHE A 52 -6.44 -14.57 -6.28
C PHE A 52 -5.49 -15.51 -7.02
N GLU A 53 -6.02 -16.60 -7.56
CA GLU A 53 -5.25 -17.59 -8.32
C GLU A 53 -4.81 -17.08 -9.73
N GLY A 54 -5.20 -15.86 -10.10
CA GLY A 54 -5.06 -15.29 -11.45
C GLY A 54 -3.77 -14.52 -11.74
N GLY A 55 -2.80 -14.52 -10.83
CA GLY A 55 -1.55 -13.78 -10.99
C GLY A 55 -1.64 -12.30 -10.59
N LEU A 56 -0.58 -11.54 -10.86
CA LEU A 56 -0.44 -10.14 -10.43
C LEU A 56 -1.22 -9.19 -11.34
N SER A 57 -2.15 -8.44 -10.74
CA SER A 57 -2.96 -7.45 -11.44
C SER A 57 -2.29 -6.07 -11.52
N THR A 58 -2.87 -5.17 -12.32
CA THR A 58 -2.43 -3.77 -12.43
C THR A 58 -2.56 -3.00 -11.11
N TRP A 59 -3.33 -3.50 -10.14
CA TRP A 59 -3.45 -2.88 -8.81
C TRP A 59 -2.12 -2.85 -8.05
N ASN A 60 -1.19 -3.77 -8.36
CA ASN A 60 0.19 -3.74 -7.86
C ASN A 60 0.96 -2.50 -8.29
N VAL A 61 0.53 -1.78 -9.34
CA VAL A 61 1.14 -0.52 -9.76
C VAL A 61 0.37 0.68 -9.21
N PHE A 62 -0.96 0.62 -9.25
CA PHE A 62 -1.80 1.71 -8.78
C PHE A 62 -1.65 1.99 -7.28
N PHE A 63 -1.68 0.96 -6.42
CA PHE A 63 -1.59 1.22 -4.97
C PHE A 63 -0.26 1.83 -4.55
N PRO A 64 0.92 1.38 -5.01
CA PRO A 64 2.18 2.04 -4.70
C PRO A 64 2.27 3.47 -5.21
N ILE A 65 1.66 3.78 -6.37
CA ILE A 65 1.58 5.17 -6.88
C ILE A 65 0.74 6.02 -5.93
N VAL A 66 -0.42 5.53 -5.50
CA VAL A 66 -1.27 6.25 -4.53
C VAL A 66 -0.54 6.46 -3.21
N THR A 67 0.13 5.43 -2.69
CA THR A 67 0.98 5.54 -1.49
C THR A 67 2.06 6.59 -1.67
N LEU A 68 2.76 6.59 -2.82
CA LEU A 68 3.77 7.59 -3.13
C LEU A 68 3.17 9.01 -3.14
N THR A 69 2.04 9.22 -3.82
CA THR A 69 1.36 10.52 -3.86
C THR A 69 1.03 11.01 -2.46
N ILE A 70 0.46 10.15 -1.59
CA ILE A 70 0.16 10.50 -0.21
C ILE A 70 1.44 10.86 0.54
N LEU A 71 2.48 10.02 0.49
CA LEU A 71 3.73 10.26 1.21
C LEU A 71 4.46 11.53 0.73
N LEU A 72 4.34 11.89 -0.55
CA LEU A 72 4.89 13.13 -1.08
C LEU A 72 4.20 14.37 -0.51
N LEU A 73 2.90 14.31 -0.17
CA LEU A 73 2.23 15.39 0.56
C LEU A 73 2.86 15.60 1.95
N PHE A 74 3.38 14.53 2.55
CA PHE A 74 4.09 14.55 3.83
C PHE A 74 5.63 14.66 3.69
N ALA A 75 6.17 14.84 2.48
CA ALA A 75 7.62 14.80 2.25
C ALA A 75 8.40 15.84 3.09
N LYS A 76 7.82 17.03 3.32
CA LYS A 76 8.43 18.05 4.19
C LYS A 76 8.59 17.56 5.62
N TRP A 77 7.62 16.83 6.14
CA TRP A 77 7.64 16.27 7.50
C TRP A 77 8.74 15.21 7.64
N PHE A 78 8.86 14.31 6.67
CA PHE A 78 9.95 13.32 6.63
C PHE A 78 11.33 14.00 6.56
N LYS A 79 11.49 15.02 5.71
CA LYS A 79 12.75 15.78 5.61
C LYS A 79 13.12 16.49 6.92
N SER A 80 12.15 17.00 7.67
CA SER A 80 12.41 17.62 8.97
C SER A 80 12.96 16.62 10.00
N GLN A 81 12.47 15.38 9.96
CA GLN A 81 12.86 14.35 10.93
C GLN A 81 14.21 13.70 10.65
N THR A 82 14.68 13.71 9.40
CA THR A 82 16.01 13.19 9.03
C THR A 82 17.15 14.17 9.32
N ASN A 83 16.85 15.47 9.43
CA ASN A 83 17.84 16.53 9.71
C ASN A 83 17.92 16.89 11.21
N SER A 84 17.24 16.13 12.07
CA SER A 84 17.31 16.21 13.54
C SER A 84 18.18 15.08 14.06
#